data_AF-A0A927Z8B4-F1
#
_entry.id   AF-A0A927Z8B4-F1
#
_cell.length_a   1.000
_cell.length_b   1.000
_cell.length_c   1.000
_cell.angle_alpha   90.00
_cell.angle_beta   90.00
_cell.angle_gamma   90.00
#
_symmetry.space_group_name_H-M   'P 1'
#
loop_
_entity.id
_entity.type
_entity.pdbx_description
1 polymer ?
#
loop_
_entity_poly.entity_id
_entity_poly.type
_entity_poly.pdbx_seq_one_letter_code
_entity_poly.pdbx_strand_id
1 'polypeptide(L)'
;MTALQIFLIIAGIIIIVVSYFISDKVAEEKLKEKAEEIVLGSDSKEILLKQTHAAVEEILENLSDDVTVRAERELEKMSNEKIMAVHEYSETVLGEINKNHSEVMFLYSMLDDKDKEIKQTVRDVRETIKSVKRVEQLLENPKYTAISQNEDAESSLYPMFLNEEKEEPVKVNIDMDITPEDVPEFVTSSGLEGKDNKSRIISLHKKGYSNLEIAKTLGLGIGEVKLVLGLYQGANK
;
A
#
# COMPACT_ATOMS: atom_id res chain seq x y z
N MET A 1 -73.86 -81.16 40.33
CA MET A 1 -73.64 -79.71 40.29
C MET A 1 -74.94 -79.03 40.64
N THR A 2 -75.00 -78.27 41.73
CA THR A 2 -76.23 -77.58 42.14
C THR A 2 -76.38 -76.28 41.34
N ALA A 3 -77.61 -75.86 41.02
CA ALA A 3 -77.86 -74.64 40.24
C ALA A 3 -77.22 -73.38 40.86
N LEU A 4 -77.08 -73.35 42.20
CA LEU A 4 -76.38 -72.30 42.94
C LEU A 4 -74.88 -72.21 42.61
N GLN A 5 -74.20 -73.34 42.41
CA GLN A 5 -72.77 -73.34 42.06
C GLN A 5 -72.54 -72.73 40.67
N ILE A 6 -73.41 -73.04 39.71
CA ILE A 6 -73.33 -72.52 38.34
C ILE A 6 -73.58 -70.99 38.33
N PHE A 7 -74.55 -70.52 39.12
CA PHE A 7 -74.81 -69.08 39.27
C PHE A 7 -73.62 -68.31 39.88
N LEU A 8 -73.00 -68.86 40.93
CA LEU A 8 -71.82 -68.25 41.57
C LEU A 8 -70.61 -68.15 40.63
N ILE A 9 -70.38 -69.16 39.78
CA ILE A 9 -69.29 -69.13 38.80
C ILE A 9 -69.52 -68.03 37.76
N ILE A 10 -70.75 -67.89 37.25
CA ILE A 10 -71.09 -66.85 36.27
C ILE A 10 -70.96 -65.45 36.89
N ALA A 11 -71.42 -65.27 38.13
CA ALA A 11 -71.27 -64.01 38.86
C ALA A 11 -69.80 -63.64 39.08
N GLY A 12 -68.95 -64.63 39.41
CA GLY A 12 -67.51 -64.43 39.55
C GLY A 12 -66.84 -63.98 38.25
N ILE A 13 -67.21 -64.58 37.11
CA ILE A 13 -66.68 -64.19 35.79
C ILE A 13 -67.06 -62.75 35.46
N ILE A 14 -68.30 -62.35 35.73
CA ILE A 14 -68.77 -60.97 35.48
C ILE A 14 -67.98 -59.96 36.32
N ILE A 15 -67.72 -60.24 37.60
CA ILE A 15 -66.93 -59.36 38.47
C ILE A 15 -65.50 -59.21 37.96
N ILE A 16 -64.89 -60.28 37.45
CA ILE A 16 -63.52 -60.22 36.88
C ILE A 16 -63.49 -59.32 35.65
N VAL A 17 -64.48 -59.42 34.77
CA VAL A 17 -64.57 -58.57 33.55
C VAL A 17 -64.79 -57.10 33.91
N VAL A 18 -65.64 -56.82 34.91
CA VAL A 18 -65.88 -55.44 35.39
C VAL A 18 -64.64 -54.85 36.06
N SER A 19 -63.92 -55.64 36.88
CA SER A 19 -62.66 -55.23 37.50
C SER A 19 -61.58 -54.93 36.45
N TYR A 20 -61.54 -55.68 35.35
CA TYR A 20 -60.63 -55.40 34.24
C TYR A 20 -60.93 -54.04 33.60
N PHE A 21 -62.22 -53.77 33.32
CA PHE A 21 -62.64 -52.51 32.70
C PHE A 21 -62.38 -51.27 33.59
N ILE A 22 -62.53 -51.41 34.91
CA ILE A 22 -62.20 -50.36 35.88
C ILE A 22 -60.69 -50.18 36.02
N SER A 23 -59.93 -51.27 36.08
CA SER A 23 -58.48 -51.21 36.22
C SER A 23 -57.81 -50.59 34.99
N ASP A 24 -58.36 -50.80 33.80
CA ASP A 24 -57.87 -50.22 32.55
C ASP A 24 -58.13 -48.70 32.51
N LYS A 25 -59.33 -48.25 32.90
CA LYS A 25 -59.65 -46.81 33.01
C LYS A 25 -58.80 -46.09 34.05
N VAL A 26 -58.58 -46.71 35.21
CA VAL A 26 -57.74 -46.15 36.28
C VAL A 26 -56.25 -46.18 35.87
N ALA A 27 -55.82 -47.18 35.10
CA ALA A 27 -54.48 -47.21 34.53
C ALA A 27 -54.29 -46.08 33.52
N GLU A 28 -55.23 -45.86 32.61
CA GLU A 28 -55.18 -44.74 31.66
C GLU A 28 -55.17 -43.37 32.36
N GLU A 29 -55.96 -43.20 33.41
CA GLU A 29 -56.00 -41.95 34.20
C GLU A 29 -54.67 -41.68 34.92
N LYS A 30 -54.10 -42.71 35.55
CA LYS A 30 -52.76 -42.61 36.17
C LYS A 30 -51.64 -42.40 35.15
N LEU A 31 -51.76 -42.97 33.95
CA LEU A 31 -50.80 -42.73 32.87
C LEU A 31 -50.90 -41.32 32.32
N LYS A 32 -52.10 -40.73 32.26
CA LYS A 32 -52.30 -39.33 31.87
C LYS A 32 -51.77 -38.36 32.91
N GLU A 33 -52.05 -38.58 34.20
CA GLU A 33 -51.51 -37.78 35.30
C GLU A 33 -49.97 -37.78 35.31
N LYS A 34 -49.35 -38.97 35.15
CA LYS A 34 -47.90 -39.09 35.07
C LYS A 34 -47.31 -38.49 33.80
N ALA A 35 -48.03 -38.55 32.68
CA ALA A 35 -47.60 -37.92 31.44
C ALA A 35 -47.64 -36.38 31.56
N GLU A 36 -48.62 -35.82 32.27
CA GLU A 36 -48.74 -34.39 32.56
C GLU A 36 -47.67 -33.91 33.55
N GLU A 37 -47.28 -34.74 34.52
CA GLU A 37 -46.13 -34.47 35.42
C GLU A 37 -44.77 -34.51 34.69
N ILE A 38 -44.62 -35.39 33.69
CA ILE A 38 -43.40 -35.50 32.87
C ILE A 38 -43.32 -34.40 31.80
N VAL A 39 -44.46 -33.93 31.31
CA VAL A 39 -44.55 -32.72 30.48
C VAL A 39 -44.42 -31.53 31.40
N LEU A 40 -43.18 -31.19 31.78
CA LEU A 40 -42.82 -29.88 32.32
C LEU A 40 -43.74 -28.82 31.70
N GLY A 41 -44.58 -28.21 32.54
CA GLY A 41 -45.57 -27.22 32.13
C GLY A 41 -44.92 -26.21 31.19
N SER A 42 -45.64 -25.78 30.16
CA SER A 42 -45.18 -24.83 29.14
C SER A 42 -44.30 -23.71 29.70
N ASP A 43 -44.64 -23.25 30.90
CA ASP A 43 -44.00 -22.16 31.63
C ASP A 43 -42.56 -22.50 32.06
N SER A 44 -42.26 -23.74 32.46
CA SER A 44 -40.89 -24.17 32.76
C SER A 44 -40.01 -24.22 31.51
N LYS A 45 -40.55 -24.61 30.35
CA LYS A 45 -39.81 -24.57 29.08
C LYS A 45 -39.51 -23.14 28.66
N GLU A 46 -40.45 -22.21 28.86
CA GLU A 46 -40.25 -20.80 28.55
C GLU A 46 -39.23 -20.14 29.49
N ILE A 47 -39.27 -20.44 30.80
CA ILE A 47 -38.29 -19.95 31.77
C ILE A 47 -36.90 -20.50 31.46
N LEU A 48 -36.77 -21.79 31.15
CA LEU A 48 -35.49 -22.39 30.75
C LEU A 48 -34.97 -21.79 29.44
N LEU A 49 -35.84 -21.57 28.45
CA LEU A 49 -35.45 -20.91 27.20
C LEU A 49 -34.92 -19.49 27.47
N LYS A 50 -35.62 -18.68 28.27
CA LYS A 50 -35.17 -17.33 28.63
C LYS A 50 -33.83 -17.35 29.36
N GLN A 51 -33.64 -18.29 30.28
CA GLN A 51 -32.37 -18.44 31.00
C GLN A 51 -31.24 -18.89 30.07
N THR A 52 -31.50 -19.80 29.13
CA THR A 52 -30.51 -20.21 28.13
C THR A 52 -30.18 -19.08 27.16
N HIS A 53 -31.16 -18.28 26.73
CA HIS A 53 -30.92 -17.11 25.89
C HIS A 53 -30.07 -16.07 26.60
N ALA A 54 -30.39 -15.74 27.85
CA ALA A 54 -29.61 -14.80 28.65
C ALA A 54 -28.17 -15.28 28.86
N ALA A 55 -27.96 -16.58 29.15
CA ALA A 55 -26.62 -17.15 29.30
C ALA A 55 -25.83 -17.14 27.98
N VAL A 56 -26.48 -17.40 26.85
CA VAL A 56 -25.84 -17.34 25.52
C VAL A 56 -25.48 -15.91 25.16
N GLU A 57 -26.34 -14.94 25.47
CA GLU A 57 -26.10 -13.52 25.20
C GLU A 57 -24.92 -12.99 26.02
N GLU A 58 -24.84 -13.35 27.31
CA GLU A 58 -23.70 -13.03 28.17
C GLU A 58 -22.38 -13.65 27.67
N ILE A 59 -22.40 -14.92 27.24
CA ILE A 59 -21.21 -15.56 26.66
C ILE A 59 -20.80 -14.89 25.34
N LEU A 60 -21.78 -14.52 24.50
CA LEU A 60 -21.54 -13.90 23.21
C LEU A 60 -20.97 -12.48 23.38
N GLU A 61 -21.45 -11.72 24.35
CA GLU A 61 -20.93 -10.39 24.69
C GLU A 61 -19.49 -10.49 25.21
N ASN A 62 -19.21 -11.37 26.16
CA ASN A 62 -17.85 -11.60 26.66
C ASN A 62 -16.88 -12.10 25.57
N LEU A 63 -17.34 -12.99 24.68
CA LEU A 63 -16.54 -13.47 23.57
C LEU A 63 -16.29 -12.36 22.54
N SER A 64 -17.30 -11.54 22.27
CA SER A 64 -17.17 -10.36 21.40
C SER A 64 -16.08 -9.44 21.94
N ASP A 65 -16.13 -9.09 23.21
CA ASP A 65 -15.15 -8.22 23.85
C ASP A 65 -13.74 -8.82 23.88
N ASP A 66 -13.59 -10.12 24.13
CA ASP A 66 -12.27 -10.79 24.06
C ASP A 66 -11.72 -10.78 22.63
N VAL A 67 -12.57 -11.01 21.61
CA VAL A 67 -12.16 -10.97 20.21
C VAL A 67 -11.77 -9.56 19.79
N THR A 68 -12.53 -8.53 20.18
CA THR A 68 -12.18 -7.13 19.85
C THR A 68 -10.86 -6.73 20.50
N VAL A 69 -10.66 -7.01 21.79
CA VAL A 69 -9.41 -6.68 22.50
C VAL A 69 -8.21 -7.41 21.91
N ARG A 70 -8.37 -8.71 21.56
CA ARG A 70 -7.28 -9.45 20.89
C ARG A 70 -6.98 -8.90 19.51
N ALA A 71 -8.02 -8.59 18.72
CA ALA A 71 -7.85 -8.00 17.40
C ALA A 71 -7.16 -6.63 17.50
N GLU A 72 -7.58 -5.76 18.41
CA GLU A 72 -6.93 -4.46 18.67
C GLU A 72 -5.46 -4.65 19.00
N ARG A 73 -5.12 -5.56 19.92
CA ARG A 73 -3.73 -5.82 20.30
C ARG A 73 -2.88 -6.38 19.17
N GLU A 74 -3.43 -7.28 18.35
CA GLU A 74 -2.74 -7.81 17.16
C GLU A 74 -2.55 -6.75 16.09
N LEU A 75 -3.57 -5.91 15.87
CA LEU A 75 -3.51 -4.78 14.94
C LEU A 75 -2.50 -3.72 15.41
N GLU A 76 -2.45 -3.40 16.70
CA GLU A 76 -1.43 -2.51 17.28
C GLU A 76 -0.03 -3.06 17.05
N LYS A 77 0.18 -4.36 17.35
CA LYS A 77 1.47 -5.01 17.14
C LYS A 77 1.88 -4.98 15.67
N MET A 78 0.96 -5.36 14.78
CA MET A 78 1.21 -5.35 13.34
C MET A 78 1.45 -3.92 12.82
N SER A 79 0.69 -2.94 13.31
CA SER A 79 0.85 -1.53 12.96
C SER A 79 2.25 -1.04 13.36
N ASN A 80 2.68 -1.31 14.60
CA ASN A 80 4.02 -0.95 15.07
C ASN A 80 5.13 -1.61 14.24
N GLU A 81 4.98 -2.89 13.90
CA GLU A 81 5.93 -3.60 13.03
C GLU A 81 5.97 -3.00 11.62
N LYS A 82 4.83 -2.60 11.06
CA LYS A 82 4.76 -1.94 9.75
C LYS A 82 5.35 -0.54 9.78
N ILE A 83 5.11 0.23 10.83
CA ILE A 83 5.73 1.55 11.03
C ILE A 83 7.25 1.41 11.08
N MET A 84 7.77 0.43 11.84
CA MET A 84 9.21 0.16 11.91
C MET A 84 9.78 -0.24 10.55
N ALA A 85 9.13 -1.14 9.82
CA ALA A 85 9.61 -1.57 8.50
C ALA A 85 9.59 -0.43 7.47
N VAL A 86 8.54 0.40 7.49
CA VAL A 86 8.46 1.58 6.63
C VAL A 86 9.53 2.60 7.00
N HIS A 87 9.77 2.81 8.30
CA HIS A 87 10.83 3.68 8.79
C HIS A 87 12.21 3.20 8.33
N GLU A 88 12.56 1.93 8.54
CA GLU A 88 13.85 1.35 8.10
C GLU A 88 14.06 1.46 6.58
N TYR A 89 13.01 1.20 5.81
CA TYR A 89 13.05 1.39 4.36
C TYR A 89 13.25 2.85 3.98
N SER A 90 12.55 3.77 4.66
CA SER A 90 12.64 5.21 4.39
C SER A 90 14.04 5.74 4.69
N GLU A 91 14.63 5.35 5.82
CA GLU A 91 16.03 5.67 6.17
C GLU A 91 17.01 5.18 5.10
N THR A 92 16.82 3.96 4.61
CA THR A 92 17.66 3.41 3.53
C THR A 92 17.54 4.23 2.25
N VAL A 93 16.31 4.53 1.82
CA VAL A 93 16.05 5.32 0.60
C VAL A 93 16.57 6.75 0.74
N LEU A 94 16.35 7.40 1.89
CA LEU A 94 16.87 8.74 2.17
C LEU A 94 18.40 8.76 2.15
N GLY A 95 19.04 7.74 2.73
CA GLY A 95 20.49 7.56 2.67
C GLY A 95 21.00 7.42 1.24
N GLU A 96 20.35 6.61 0.41
CA GLU A 96 20.69 6.47 -1.01
C GLU A 96 20.46 7.77 -1.81
N ILE A 97 19.38 8.50 -1.53
CA ILE A 97 19.10 9.81 -2.15
C ILE A 97 20.20 10.80 -1.79
N ASN A 98 20.57 10.88 -0.51
CA ASN A 98 21.63 11.79 -0.05
C ASN A 98 22.99 11.43 -0.64
N LYS A 99 23.31 10.14 -0.72
CA LYS A 99 24.51 9.65 -1.40
C LYS A 99 24.52 10.04 -2.87
N ASN A 100 23.42 9.80 -3.59
CA ASN A 100 23.30 10.15 -5.01
C ASN A 100 23.42 11.67 -5.20
N HIS A 101 22.77 12.47 -4.35
CA HIS A 101 22.92 13.93 -4.37
C HIS A 101 24.39 14.34 -4.19
N SER A 102 25.10 13.73 -3.23
CA SER A 102 26.52 14.00 -3.00
C SER A 102 27.39 13.62 -4.20
N GLU A 103 27.13 12.46 -4.82
CA GLU A 103 27.85 12.01 -6.01
C GLU A 103 27.59 12.93 -7.22
N VAL A 104 26.35 13.38 -7.42
CA VAL A 104 26.01 14.32 -8.49
C VAL A 104 26.67 15.69 -8.27
N MET A 105 26.63 16.22 -7.04
CA MET A 105 27.29 17.48 -6.70
C MET A 105 28.82 17.38 -6.87
N PHE A 106 29.40 16.24 -6.54
CA PHE A 106 30.82 15.96 -6.77
C PHE A 106 31.18 15.89 -8.26
N LEU A 107 30.36 15.22 -9.08
CA LEU A 107 30.55 15.22 -10.53
C LEU A 107 30.43 16.63 -11.12
N TYR A 108 29.50 17.43 -10.61
CA TYR A 108 29.37 18.83 -10.99
C TYR A 108 30.61 19.66 -10.61
N SER A 109 31.14 19.50 -9.40
CA SER A 109 32.36 20.19 -8.99
C SER A 109 33.58 19.76 -9.80
N MET A 110 33.71 18.46 -10.11
CA MET A 110 34.78 17.96 -10.98
C MET A 110 34.68 18.50 -12.41
N LEU A 111 33.47 18.63 -12.94
CA LEU A 111 33.25 19.18 -14.27
C LEU A 111 33.60 20.67 -14.31
N ASP A 112 33.21 21.44 -13.29
CA ASP A 112 33.58 22.85 -13.15
C ASP A 112 35.10 23.02 -13.02
N ASP A 113 35.77 22.17 -12.23
CA ASP A 113 37.22 22.18 -12.12
C ASP A 113 37.91 21.83 -13.45
N LYS A 114 37.36 20.87 -14.21
CA LYS A 114 37.88 20.53 -15.56
C LYS A 114 37.66 21.64 -16.57
N ASP A 115 36.53 22.33 -16.53
CA ASP A 115 36.29 23.50 -17.37
C ASP A 115 37.30 24.62 -17.07
N LYS A 116 37.60 24.88 -15.80
CA LYS A 116 38.66 25.83 -15.40
C LYS A 116 40.03 25.40 -15.89
N GLU A 117 40.40 24.13 -15.72
CA GLU A 117 41.69 23.57 -16.17
C GLU A 117 41.86 23.67 -17.69
N ILE A 118 40.80 23.38 -18.45
CA ILE A 118 40.77 23.52 -19.91
C ILE A 118 40.92 24.98 -20.30
N LYS A 119 40.15 25.89 -19.67
CA LYS A 119 40.25 27.34 -19.92
C LYS A 119 41.65 27.87 -19.65
N GLN A 120 42.32 27.42 -18.58
CA GLN A 120 43.69 27.81 -18.29
C GLN A 120 44.68 27.24 -19.31
N THR A 121 44.57 25.95 -19.65
CA THR A 121 45.43 25.31 -20.66
C THR A 121 45.30 26.01 -22.02
N VAL A 122 44.08 26.36 -22.43
CA VAL A 122 43.83 27.12 -23.67
C VAL A 122 44.48 28.51 -23.62
N ARG A 123 44.51 29.17 -22.46
CA ARG A 123 45.24 30.44 -22.28
C ARG A 123 46.74 30.24 -22.43
N ASP A 124 47.32 29.24 -21.78
CA ASP A 124 48.76 28.94 -21.83
C ASP A 124 49.21 28.57 -23.27
N VAL A 125 48.41 27.77 -23.99
CA VAL A 125 48.64 27.46 -25.40
C VAL A 125 48.57 28.72 -26.27
N ARG A 126 47.62 29.62 -26.01
CA ARG A 126 47.54 30.90 -26.74
C ARG A 126 48.75 31.79 -26.47
N GLU A 127 49.25 31.83 -25.25
CA GLU A 127 50.44 32.61 -24.89
C GLU A 127 51.71 32.06 -25.53
N THR A 128 51.88 30.74 -25.53
CA THR A 128 53.00 30.07 -26.21
C THR A 128 52.96 30.24 -27.73
N ILE A 129 51.79 30.13 -28.37
CA ILE A 129 51.66 30.45 -29.81
C ILE A 129 52.04 31.91 -30.08
N LYS A 130 51.62 32.85 -29.21
CA LYS A 130 52.01 34.26 -29.33
C LYS A 130 53.51 34.47 -29.15
N SER A 131 54.16 33.77 -28.22
CA SER A 131 55.61 33.91 -28.02
C SER A 131 56.40 33.26 -29.16
N VAL A 132 55.97 32.11 -29.69
CA VAL A 132 56.58 31.47 -30.87
C VAL A 132 56.46 32.37 -32.10
N LYS A 133 55.27 32.93 -32.39
CA LYS A 133 55.10 33.90 -33.47
C LYS A 133 56.02 35.11 -33.35
N ARG A 134 56.25 35.61 -32.12
CA ARG A 134 57.22 36.70 -31.88
C ARG A 134 58.65 36.27 -32.16
N VAL A 135 59.04 35.06 -31.79
CA VAL A 135 60.38 34.53 -32.06
C VAL A 135 60.59 34.31 -33.56
N GLU A 136 59.60 33.77 -34.28
CA GLU A 136 59.63 33.64 -35.74
C GLU A 136 59.77 35.00 -36.42
N GLN A 137 58.99 36.01 -36.01
CA GLN A 137 59.12 37.38 -36.52
C GLN A 137 60.50 38.01 -36.27
N LEU A 138 61.20 37.60 -35.21
CA LEU A 138 62.56 38.06 -34.91
C LEU A 138 63.64 37.30 -35.70
N LEU A 139 63.37 36.06 -36.13
CA LEU A 139 64.29 35.26 -36.94
C LEU A 139 64.19 35.56 -38.44
N GLU A 140 63.04 36.05 -38.92
CA GLU A 140 62.81 36.33 -40.34
C GLU A 140 63.22 37.73 -40.83
N ASN A 141 63.68 38.65 -39.98
CA ASN A 141 64.05 40.00 -40.46
C ASN A 141 65.18 40.69 -39.68
N PRO A 142 66.41 40.83 -40.25
CA PRO A 142 67.40 41.74 -39.73
C PRO A 142 67.30 43.07 -40.48
N LYS A 143 66.26 43.87 -40.18
CA LYS A 143 66.25 45.36 -40.19
C LYS A 143 64.82 45.94 -40.28
N TYR A 144 64.51 46.73 -39.25
CA TYR A 144 63.67 47.94 -39.23
C TYR A 144 62.12 47.86 -39.32
N THR A 145 61.53 48.32 -38.20
CA THR A 145 60.39 49.26 -38.01
C THR A 145 58.94 48.77 -37.88
N ALA A 146 58.42 49.03 -36.68
CA ALA A 146 57.07 49.48 -36.25
C ALA A 146 55.80 49.07 -37.03
N ILE A 147 54.95 48.34 -36.27
CA ILE A 147 53.48 48.48 -36.08
C ILE A 147 52.61 48.46 -37.34
N SER A 148 51.80 47.40 -37.45
CA SER A 148 50.40 47.53 -37.88
C SER A 148 49.54 46.58 -37.04
N GLN A 149 48.66 47.18 -36.24
CA GLN A 149 47.42 46.57 -35.78
C GLN A 149 46.55 46.29 -37.00
N ASN A 150 45.93 45.12 -37.06
CA ASN A 150 44.64 44.74 -37.67
C ASN A 150 44.58 43.22 -37.51
N GLU A 151 43.83 42.70 -36.54
CA GLU A 151 42.45 42.23 -36.75
C GLU A 151 42.29 41.37 -38.02
N ASP A 152 41.90 40.12 -37.74
CA ASP A 152 41.16 39.22 -38.61
C ASP A 152 41.89 38.60 -39.82
N ALA A 153 42.55 37.47 -39.57
CA ALA A 153 42.79 36.47 -40.61
C ALA A 153 42.82 35.06 -40.01
N GLU A 154 41.70 34.37 -40.20
CA GLU A 154 41.55 32.93 -40.49
C GLU A 154 42.12 31.91 -39.49
N SER A 155 41.24 31.16 -38.84
CA SER A 155 40.80 29.88 -39.41
C SER A 155 40.03 29.06 -38.38
N SER A 156 38.75 28.84 -38.67
CA SER A 156 38.06 27.56 -38.50
C SER A 156 38.65 26.56 -37.48
N LEU A 157 38.27 26.68 -36.21
CA LEU A 157 37.69 25.58 -35.45
C LEU A 157 37.02 26.12 -34.17
N TYR A 158 35.68 26.05 -34.13
CA TYR A 158 34.75 26.26 -33.01
C TYR A 158 34.40 27.71 -32.56
N PRO A 159 33.19 28.20 -32.90
CA PRO A 159 32.47 29.21 -32.13
C PRO A 159 31.25 28.58 -31.41
N MET A 160 31.36 28.41 -30.10
CA MET A 160 30.31 28.18 -29.07
C MET A 160 31.15 27.72 -27.87
N PHE A 161 31.29 28.41 -26.75
CA PHE A 161 30.29 28.86 -25.81
C PHE A 161 30.89 30.03 -25.03
N LEU A 162 30.46 31.26 -25.31
CA LEU A 162 30.72 32.42 -24.45
C LEU A 162 29.46 33.28 -24.48
N ASN A 163 28.40 32.77 -23.88
CA ASN A 163 27.41 33.61 -23.22
C ASN A 163 27.80 33.60 -21.74
N GLU A 164 28.55 34.61 -21.31
CA GLU A 164 28.64 34.97 -19.90
C GLU A 164 27.30 35.62 -19.51
N GLU A 165 26.31 34.80 -19.17
CA GLU A 165 25.28 35.25 -18.23
C GLU A 165 25.83 35.04 -16.83
N LYS A 166 26.12 36.16 -16.17
CA LYS A 166 26.36 36.21 -14.73
C LYS A 166 25.08 35.77 -14.03
N GLU A 167 24.94 34.50 -13.74
CA GLU A 167 24.05 34.05 -12.68
C GLU A 167 24.86 34.06 -11.38
N GLU A 168 24.48 34.94 -10.46
CA GLU A 168 24.97 34.92 -9.09
C GLU A 168 24.71 33.54 -8.48
N PRO A 169 25.59 33.03 -7.61
CA PRO A 169 25.38 31.72 -7.01
C PRO A 169 24.11 31.76 -6.16
N VAL A 170 23.05 31.12 -6.64
CA VAL A 170 21.91 30.78 -5.79
C VAL A 170 22.43 29.78 -4.77
N LYS A 171 22.75 30.29 -3.58
CA LYS A 171 22.96 29.47 -2.40
C LYS A 171 21.63 28.83 -2.05
N VAL A 172 21.39 27.65 -2.60
CA VAL A 172 20.36 26.75 -2.09
C VAL A 172 20.91 26.17 -0.79
N ASN A 173 20.78 26.93 0.30
CA ASN A 173 20.85 26.37 1.64
C ASN A 173 19.59 25.53 1.83
N ILE A 174 19.66 24.25 1.51
CA ILE A 174 18.74 23.27 2.06
C ILE A 174 19.41 22.78 3.34
N ASP A 175 19.35 23.61 4.38
CA ASP A 175 19.46 23.13 5.75
C ASP A 175 18.14 22.40 6.04
N MET A 176 18.02 21.15 5.56
CA MET A 176 16.88 20.30 5.90
C MET A 176 17.19 19.66 7.26
N ASP A 177 17.12 20.47 8.31
CA ASP A 177 17.03 19.98 9.67
C ASP A 177 15.60 19.44 9.87
N ILE A 178 15.37 18.19 9.46
CA ILE A 178 14.06 17.55 9.56
C ILE A 178 13.83 17.23 11.03
N THR A 179 13.15 18.13 11.73
CA THR A 179 12.57 17.80 13.02
C THR A 179 11.38 16.85 12.82
N PRO A 180 11.05 15.96 13.78
CA PRO A 180 9.98 14.96 13.62
C PRO A 180 8.57 15.53 13.35
N GLU A 181 8.40 16.86 13.35
CA GLU A 181 7.14 17.55 13.11
C GLU A 181 6.91 17.92 11.62
N ASP A 182 7.92 17.82 10.75
CA ASP A 182 7.85 18.22 9.33
C ASP A 182 7.47 17.07 8.38
N VAL A 183 6.98 15.94 8.89
CA VAL A 183 6.44 14.89 8.02
C VAL A 183 5.14 15.43 7.41
N PRO A 184 5.06 15.69 6.09
CA PRO A 184 3.80 16.12 5.52
C PRO A 184 2.81 14.98 5.72
N GLU A 185 1.74 15.28 6.45
CA GLU A 185 0.59 14.40 6.63
C GLU A 185 0.16 13.96 5.22
N PHE A 186 0.45 12.70 4.87
CA PHE A 186 0.05 12.13 3.60
C PHE A 186 -1.47 11.98 3.64
N VAL A 187 -2.15 13.06 3.23
CA VAL A 187 -3.60 13.08 3.05
C VAL A 187 -3.93 12.01 2.02
N THR A 188 -4.49 10.91 2.50
CA THR A 188 -5.01 9.81 1.71
C THR A 188 -6.30 10.26 1.02
N SER A 189 -6.16 11.03 -0.06
CA SER A 189 -7.26 11.34 -1.00
C SER A 189 -7.28 10.40 -2.22
N SER A 190 -6.44 9.36 -2.25
CA SER A 190 -6.29 8.42 -3.37
C SER A 190 -7.36 7.30 -3.42
N GLY A 191 -8.57 7.53 -2.93
CA GLY A 191 -9.64 6.53 -2.88
C GLY A 191 -10.61 6.54 -4.07
N LEU A 192 -10.67 7.62 -4.84
CA LEU A 192 -11.75 7.82 -5.83
C LEU A 192 -11.27 7.97 -7.29
N GLU A 193 -10.03 8.41 -7.55
CA GLU A 193 -9.54 8.61 -8.93
C GLU A 193 -8.93 7.35 -9.59
N GLY A 194 -8.59 6.32 -8.81
CA GLY A 194 -7.92 5.11 -9.32
C GLY A 194 -8.77 4.28 -10.29
N LYS A 195 -10.10 4.30 -10.16
CA LYS A 195 -11.02 3.58 -11.07
C LYS A 195 -11.11 4.23 -12.45
N ASP A 196 -11.09 5.56 -12.49
CA ASP A 196 -11.17 6.33 -13.73
C ASP A 196 -9.87 6.21 -14.52
N ASN A 197 -8.73 6.27 -13.82
CA ASN A 197 -7.40 6.10 -14.40
C ASN A 197 -7.24 4.71 -15.03
N LYS A 198 -7.68 3.65 -14.35
CA LYS A 198 -7.69 2.28 -14.90
C LYS A 198 -8.45 2.18 -16.22
N SER A 199 -9.65 2.76 -16.27
CA SER A 199 -10.53 2.69 -17.46
C SER A 199 -9.96 3.49 -18.63
N ARG A 200 -9.37 4.67 -18.35
CA ARG A 200 -8.69 5.52 -19.34
C ARG A 200 -7.48 4.82 -19.95
N ILE A 201 -6.63 4.19 -19.14
CA ILE A 201 -5.46 3.41 -19.60
C ILE A 201 -5.87 2.33 -20.60
N ILE A 202 -6.91 1.55 -20.27
CA ILE A 202 -7.39 0.46 -21.13
C ILE A 202 -7.96 1.01 -22.45
N SER A 203 -8.70 2.12 -22.40
CA SER A 203 -9.29 2.74 -23.60
C SER A 203 -8.25 3.26 -24.59
N LEU A 204 -7.17 3.86 -24.09
CA LEU A 204 -6.08 4.38 -24.92
C LEU A 204 -5.24 3.24 -25.51
N HIS A 205 -4.98 2.20 -24.74
CA HIS A 205 -4.30 1.01 -25.26
C HIS A 205 -5.12 0.30 -26.34
N LYS A 206 -6.45 0.20 -26.18
CA LYS A 206 -7.35 -0.32 -27.24
C LYS A 206 -7.33 0.53 -28.51
N LYS A 207 -7.09 1.83 -28.40
CA LYS A 207 -6.91 2.74 -29.53
C LYS A 207 -5.52 2.65 -30.18
N GLY A 208 -4.60 1.86 -29.63
CA GLY A 208 -3.27 1.62 -30.19
C GLY A 208 -2.18 2.58 -29.72
N TYR A 209 -2.44 3.40 -28.69
CA TYR A 209 -1.42 4.29 -28.13
C TYR A 209 -0.33 3.50 -27.41
N SER A 210 0.92 3.99 -27.52
CA SER A 210 2.06 3.39 -26.83
C SER A 210 1.97 3.63 -25.31
N ASN A 211 2.53 2.72 -24.51
CA ASN A 211 2.55 2.84 -23.04
C ASN A 211 3.16 4.17 -22.56
N LEU A 212 4.13 4.70 -23.30
CA LEU A 212 4.77 5.98 -23.01
C LEU A 212 3.85 7.18 -23.31
N GLU A 213 3.04 7.09 -24.36
CA GLU A 213 2.06 8.12 -24.71
C GLU A 213 0.90 8.14 -23.72
N ILE A 214 0.47 6.95 -23.26
CA ILE A 214 -0.57 6.83 -22.24
C ILE A 214 -0.10 7.44 -20.92
N ALA A 215 1.13 7.11 -20.49
CA ALA A 215 1.76 7.68 -19.30
C ALA A 215 1.83 9.21 -19.39
N LYS A 216 2.30 9.74 -20.52
CA LYS A 216 2.40 11.19 -20.76
C LYS A 216 1.04 11.89 -20.81
N THR A 217 0.03 11.26 -21.43
CA THR A 217 -1.31 11.85 -21.59
C THR A 217 -2.09 11.87 -20.27
N LEU A 218 -1.89 10.86 -19.42
CA LEU A 218 -2.61 10.72 -18.15
C LEU A 218 -1.81 11.23 -16.95
N GLY A 219 -0.56 11.67 -17.13
CA GLY A 219 0.33 12.08 -16.04
C GLY A 219 0.71 10.92 -15.11
N LEU A 220 0.62 9.68 -15.60
CA LEU A 220 0.86 8.46 -14.82
C LEU A 220 2.28 7.93 -15.06
N GLY A 221 2.83 7.21 -14.08
CA GLY A 221 4.09 6.52 -14.25
C GLY A 221 4.00 5.40 -15.29
N ILE A 222 5.05 5.21 -16.10
CA ILE A 222 5.11 4.15 -17.14
C ILE A 222 4.92 2.76 -16.50
N GLY A 223 5.41 2.57 -15.27
CA GLY A 223 5.23 1.33 -14.49
C GLY A 223 3.77 1.06 -14.12
N GLU A 224 3.02 2.11 -13.76
CA GLU A 224 1.60 2.00 -13.38
C GLU A 224 0.74 1.61 -14.59
N VAL A 225 0.98 2.25 -15.73
CA VAL A 225 0.33 1.92 -17.01
C VAL A 225 0.60 0.45 -17.38
N LYS A 226 1.85 0.00 -17.25
CA LYS A 226 2.24 -1.39 -17.56
C LYS A 226 1.58 -2.40 -16.60
N LEU A 227 1.48 -2.06 -15.32
CA LEU A 227 0.84 -2.92 -14.32
C LEU A 227 -0.66 -3.08 -14.61
N VAL A 228 -1.37 -1.97 -14.88
CA VAL A 228 -2.80 -1.99 -15.20
C VAL A 228 -3.09 -2.79 -16.46
N LEU A 229 -2.28 -2.64 -17.50
CA LEU A 229 -2.41 -3.42 -18.74
C LEU A 229 -2.09 -4.90 -18.53
N GLY A 230 -1.07 -5.23 -17.73
CA GLY A 230 -0.74 -6.61 -17.35
C GLY A 230 -1.89 -7.31 -16.62
N LEU A 231 -2.51 -6.62 -15.67
CA LEU A 231 -3.70 -7.13 -14.95
C LEU A 231 -4.92 -7.28 -15.88
N TYR A 232 -5.11 -6.35 -16.83
CA TYR A 232 -6.21 -6.44 -17.80
C TYR A 232 -6.04 -7.58 -18.82
N GLN A 233 -4.81 -7.82 -19.29
CA GLN A 233 -4.51 -8.93 -20.21
C GLN A 233 -4.55 -10.29 -19.49
N GLY A 234 -4.09 -10.35 -18.24
CA GLY A 234 -4.16 -11.56 -17.41
C GLY A 234 -5.58 -11.94 -16.99
N ALA A 235 -6.50 -10.98 -16.88
CA ALA A 235 -7.90 -11.23 -16.53
C ALA A 235 -8.79 -11.65 -17.72
N ASN A 236 -8.33 -11.49 -18.97
CA ASN A 236 -9.06 -11.86 -20.19
C ASN A 236 -8.54 -13.17 -20.83
N LYS A 237 -7.87 -14.01 -20.05
CA LYS A 237 -7.32 -15.30 -20.46
C LYS A 237 -7.84 -16.39 -19.54
#